data_AF-A0A9E0IJ92-F1
#
_entry.id   AF-A0A9E0IJ92-F1
#
_cell.length_a   1.000
_cell.length_b   1.000
_cell.length_c   1.000
_cell.angle_alpha   90.00
_cell.angle_beta   90.00
_cell.angle_gamma   90.00
#
_symmetry.space_group_name_H-M   'P 1'
#
loop_
_entity.id
_entity.type
_entity.pdbx_description
1 polymer ?
#
loop_
_entity_poly.entity_id
_entity_poly.type
_entity_poly.pdbx_seq_one_letter_code
_entity_poly.pdbx_strand_id
1 'polypeptide(L)'
;MNIVFDFGAVVFTWQPATLIQQVFAQRADSVDAAKQLAHQVFGHADWHAFDQGLLQADEVVQRTAQRLSLPLDAMHELVHGIGERL
;
A
#
# COMPACT_ATOMS: atom_id res chain seq x y z
N MET A 1 -15.73 -16.26 25.70
CA MET A 1 -15.69 -14.87 25.21
C MET A 1 -14.60 -14.83 24.15
N ASN A 2 -14.93 -14.47 22.91
CA ASN A 2 -13.94 -14.37 21.83
C ASN A 2 -13.68 -12.89 21.55
N ILE A 3 -12.42 -12.48 21.57
CA ILE A 3 -12.00 -11.12 21.24
C ILE A 3 -11.31 -11.18 19.89
N VAL A 4 -11.74 -10.34 18.95
CA VAL A 4 -11.12 -10.19 17.63
C VAL A 4 -10.38 -8.85 17.62
N PHE A 5 -9.09 -8.88 17.30
CA PHE A 5 -8.26 -7.69 17.16
C PHE A 5 -7.98 -7.45 15.68
N ASP A 6 -8.06 -6.20 15.25
CA ASP A 6 -7.54 -5.75 13.96
C ASP A 6 -6.01 -5.74 14.00
N PHE A 7 -5.34 -6.31 13.01
CA PHE A 7 -3.87 -6.43 13.05
C PHE A 7 -3.18 -5.10 12.76
N GLY A 8 -3.66 -4.33 11.77
CA GLY A 8 -2.98 -3.14 11.23
C GLY A 8 -3.08 -1.89 12.09
N ALA A 9 -4.07 -1.78 12.98
CA ALA A 9 -4.23 -0.62 13.86
C ALA A 9 -4.12 -0.93 15.35
N VAL A 10 -4.03 -2.21 15.74
CA VAL A 10 -4.03 -2.62 17.17
C VAL A 10 -2.78 -3.39 17.57
N VAL A 11 -2.22 -4.23 16.69
CA VAL A 11 -1.01 -5.02 17.00
C VAL A 11 0.22 -4.47 16.27
N PHE A 12 0.00 -3.89 15.09
CA PHE A 12 1.00 -3.16 14.31
C PHE A 12 0.54 -1.71 14.13
N THR A 13 1.48 -0.76 13.99
CA THR A 13 1.12 0.61 13.59
C THR A 13 1.26 0.73 12.08
N TRP A 14 0.16 0.53 11.35
CA TRP A 14 0.12 0.72 9.90
C TRP A 14 0.31 2.21 9.56
N GLN A 15 1.42 2.53 8.87
CA GLN A 15 1.77 3.89 8.46
C GLN A 15 1.93 3.99 6.94
N PRO A 16 0.83 3.94 6.17
CA PRO A 16 0.87 3.87 4.71
C PRO A 16 1.52 5.11 4.08
N ALA A 17 1.33 6.29 4.66
CA ALA A 17 1.98 7.51 4.17
C ALA A 17 3.51 7.46 4.32
N THR A 18 4.02 6.88 5.41
CA THR A 18 5.47 6.69 5.62
C THR A 18 6.05 5.74 4.58
N LEU A 19 5.36 4.64 4.29
CA LEU A 19 5.78 3.68 3.25
C LEU A 19 5.80 4.32 1.86
N ILE A 20 4.76 5.08 1.52
CA ILE A 20 4.72 5.85 0.28
C ILE A 20 5.90 6.82 0.20
N GLN A 21 6.20 7.55 1.27
CA GLN A 21 7.27 8.55 1.27
C GLN A 21 8.66 7.91 1.12
N GLN A 22 8.88 6.72 1.68
CA GLN A 22 10.11 5.97 1.52
C GLN A 22 10.34 5.50 0.09
N VAL A 23 9.29 5.01 -0.59
CA VAL A 23 9.41 4.42 -1.94
C VAL A 23 9.23 5.45 -3.05
N PHE A 24 8.38 6.45 -2.85
CA PHE A 24 8.01 7.46 -3.86
C PHE A 24 8.39 8.88 -3.44
N ALA A 25 9.58 9.09 -2.86
CA ALA A 25 10.02 10.38 -2.34
C ALA A 25 9.87 11.56 -3.33
N GLN A 26 10.02 11.32 -4.64
CA GLN A 26 9.84 12.35 -5.67
C GLN A 26 8.37 12.76 -5.92
N ARG A 27 7.41 11.87 -5.62
CA ARG A 27 5.96 12.15 -5.75
C ARG A 27 5.27 12.43 -4.42
N ALA A 28 5.95 12.13 -3.32
CA ALA A 28 5.51 12.29 -1.95
C ALA A 28 6.46 13.23 -1.19
N ASP A 29 6.77 14.38 -1.80
CA ASP A 29 7.69 15.40 -1.29
C ASP A 29 7.16 16.13 -0.04
N SER A 30 5.86 16.00 0.21
CA SER A 30 5.17 16.52 1.39
C SER A 30 4.33 15.43 2.07
N VAL A 31 4.04 15.65 3.35
CA VAL A 31 3.19 14.76 4.15
C VAL A 31 1.79 14.62 3.52
N ASP A 32 1.24 15.70 2.97
CA ASP A 32 -0.09 15.68 2.35
C ASP A 32 -0.08 14.93 1.02
N ALA A 33 0.95 15.11 0.18
CA ALA A 33 1.12 14.33 -1.05
C ALA A 33 1.28 12.83 -0.74
N ALA A 34 2.07 12.49 0.29
CA ALA A 34 2.25 11.10 0.74
C ALA A 34 0.92 10.46 1.18
N LYS A 35 0.11 11.20 1.96
CA LYS A 35 -1.22 10.73 2.41
C LYS A 35 -2.20 10.57 1.26
N GLN A 36 -2.22 11.51 0.32
CA GLN A 36 -3.08 11.44 -0.85
C GLN A 36 -2.74 10.24 -1.73
N LEU A 37 -1.45 10.03 -2.01
CA LEU A 37 -1.00 8.87 -2.78
C LEU A 37 -1.26 7.56 -2.04
N ALA A 38 -1.04 7.52 -0.72
CA ALA A 38 -1.40 6.36 0.11
C ALA A 38 -2.90 6.04 -0.01
N HIS A 39 -3.78 7.04 0.05
CA HIS A 39 -5.21 6.83 -0.12
C HIS A 39 -5.56 6.30 -1.52
N GLN A 40 -4.91 6.81 -2.57
CA GLN A 40 -5.12 6.36 -3.96
C GLN A 40 -4.62 4.94 -4.23
N VAL A 41 -3.62 4.46 -3.48
CA VAL A 41 -3.09 3.10 -3.54
C VAL A 41 -3.95 2.16 -2.69
N PHE A 42 -3.99 2.37 -1.38
CA PHE A 42 -4.55 1.43 -0.41
C PHE A 42 -6.07 1.51 -0.24
N GLY A 43 -6.70 2.61 -0.67
CA GLY A 43 -8.15 2.78 -0.66
C GLY A 43 -8.85 2.38 -1.96
N HIS A 44 -8.12 1.82 -2.93
CA HIS A 44 -8.68 1.42 -4.21
C HIS A 44 -9.22 -0.02 -4.18
N ALA A 45 -10.24 -0.31 -4.99
CA ALA A 45 -10.87 -1.63 -5.08
C ALA A 45 -9.89 -2.76 -5.42
N ASP A 46 -8.88 -2.50 -6.27
CA ASP A 46 -7.84 -3.49 -6.56
C ASP A 46 -7.03 -3.87 -5.31
N TRP A 47 -6.72 -2.89 -4.44
CA TRP A 47 -6.02 -3.17 -3.18
C TRP A 47 -6.89 -3.97 -2.23
N HIS A 48 -8.18 -3.61 -2.10
CA HIS A 48 -9.12 -4.38 -1.29
C HIS A 48 -9.30 -5.81 -1.79
N ALA A 49 -9.35 -6.03 -3.11
CA ALA A 49 -9.42 -7.36 -3.70
C ALA A 49 -8.14 -8.17 -3.42
N PHE A 50 -6.96 -7.54 -3.49
CA PHE A 50 -5.70 -8.15 -3.10
C PHE A 50 -5.67 -8.53 -1.61
N ASP A 51 -6.07 -7.62 -0.73
CA ASP A 51 -6.13 -7.84 0.72
C ASP A 51 -7.10 -8.98 1.10
N GLN A 52 -8.14 -9.18 0.30
CA GLN A 52 -9.09 -10.30 0.41
C GLN A 52 -8.61 -11.60 -0.25
N GLY A 53 -7.43 -11.61 -0.88
CA GLY A 53 -6.89 -12.76 -1.61
C GLY A 53 -7.57 -13.07 -2.95
N LEU A 54 -8.36 -12.12 -3.47
CA LEU A 54 -9.08 -12.23 -4.75
C LEU A 54 -8.26 -11.73 -5.95
N LEU A 55 -7.19 -10.99 -5.70
CA LEU A 55 -6.27 -10.47 -6.71
C LEU A 55 -4.84 -10.88 -6.32
N GLN A 56 -4.00 -11.21 -7.32
CA GLN A 56 -2.61 -11.59 -7.06
C GLN A 56 -1.70 -10.38 -6.87
N ALA A 57 -0.58 -10.57 -6.16
CA ALA A 57 0.39 -9.50 -5.88
C ALA A 57 0.91 -8.79 -7.14
N ASP A 58 1.33 -9.56 -8.15
CA ASP A 58 1.82 -8.97 -9.42
C ASP A 58 0.72 -8.20 -10.15
N GLU A 59 -0.53 -8.65 -10.02
CA GLU A 59 -1.66 -8.05 -10.70
C GLU A 59 -2.08 -6.74 -10.04
N VAL A 60 -2.12 -6.67 -8.70
CA VAL A 60 -2.39 -5.41 -7.98
C VAL A 60 -1.27 -4.39 -8.23
N VAL A 61 -0.02 -4.83 -8.32
CA VAL A 61 1.13 -3.98 -8.65
C VAL A 61 0.99 -3.38 -10.04
N GLN A 62 0.76 -4.21 -11.06
CA GLN A 62 0.62 -3.75 -12.44
C GLN A 62 -0.56 -2.78 -12.61
N ARG A 63 -1.74 -3.14 -12.09
CA ARG A 63 -2.94 -2.30 -12.20
C ARG A 63 -2.78 -0.96 -11.49
N THR A 64 -2.18 -0.96 -10.31
CA THR A 64 -1.94 0.27 -9.53
C THR A 64 -0.90 1.16 -10.21
N ALA A 65 0.22 0.57 -10.66
CA ALA A 65 1.27 1.31 -11.36
C ALA A 65 0.74 1.98 -12.63
N GLN A 66 -0.05 1.26 -13.42
CA GLN A 66 -0.64 1.79 -14.65
C GLN A 66 -1.67 2.89 -14.37
N ARG A 67 -2.60 2.66 -13.43
CA ARG A 67 -3.66 3.62 -13.06
C ARG A 67 -3.10 4.94 -12.51
N LEU A 68 -2.06 4.86 -11.68
CA LEU A 68 -1.45 6.03 -11.04
C LEU A 68 -0.23 6.58 -11.78
N SER A 69 0.13 5.96 -12.91
CA SER A 69 1.33 6.28 -13.68
C SER A 69 2.59 6.29 -12.81
N LEU A 70 2.74 5.26 -11.96
CA LEU A 70 3.89 5.05 -11.09
C LEU A 70 4.88 4.08 -11.72
N PRO A 71 6.19 4.17 -11.41
CA PRO A 71 7.16 3.17 -11.83
C PRO A 71 6.80 1.78 -11.31
N LEU A 72 6.79 0.79 -12.19
CA LEU A 72 6.41 -0.59 -11.85
C LEU A 72 7.36 -1.20 -10.81
N ASP A 73 8.66 -0.99 -10.96
CA ASP A 73 9.69 -1.52 -10.05
C ASP A 73 9.51 -0.99 -8.63
N ALA A 74 9.26 0.32 -8.48
CA ALA A 74 9.00 0.94 -7.18
C ALA A 74 7.70 0.40 -6.56
N MET A 75 6.68 0.13 -7.38
CA MET A 75 5.43 -0.45 -6.89
C MET A 75 5.60 -1.91 -6.44
N HIS A 76 6.46 -2.69 -7.12
CA HIS A 76 6.88 -4.01 -6.63
C HIS A 76 7.61 -3.92 -5.29
N GLU A 77 8.55 -2.98 -5.14
CA GLU A 77 9.28 -2.75 -3.89
C GLU A 77 8.33 -2.40 -2.74
N LEU A 78 7.35 -1.53 -2.99
CA LEU A 78 6.34 -1.19 -1.99
C LEU A 78 5.56 -2.43 -1.51
N VAL A 79 5.04 -3.24 -2.44
CA VAL A 79 4.20 -4.40 -2.08
C VAL A 79 5.00 -5.49 -1.40
N HIS A 80 6.18 -5.84 -1.94
CA HIS A 80 7.05 -6.85 -1.33
C HIS A 80 7.57 -6.40 0.04
N GLY A 81 7.93 -5.13 0.17
CA GLY A 81 8.40 -4.56 1.43
C GLY A 81 7.32 -4.47 2.52
N ILE A 82 6.03 -4.62 2.20
CA ILE A 82 4.98 -4.73 3.23
C ILE A 82 5.06 -6.12 3.88
N GLY A 83 5.18 -7.19 3.09
CA GLY A 83 5.24 -8.56 3.59
C GLY A 83 6.45 -8.85 4.49
N GLU A 84 7.59 -8.21 4.23
CA GLU A 84 8.80 -8.37 5.06
C GLU A 84 8.75 -7.61 6.41
N ARG A 85 7.80 -6.68 6.56
CA ARG A 85 7.66 -5.81 7.74
C ARG A 85 6.50 -6.22 8.66
N LEU A 86 5.74 -7.25 8.29
CA LEU A 86 4.65 -7.87 9.06
C LEU A 86 5.16 -9.08 9.85
#